data_AF-A0A5B2TXA4-F1
#
_entry.id   AF-A0A5B2TXA4-F1
#
_cell.length_a   1.000
_cell.length_b   1.000
_cell.length_c   1.000
_cell.angle_alpha   90.00
_cell.angle_beta   90.00
_cell.angle_gamma   90.00
#
_symmetry.space_group_name_H-M   'P 1'
#
loop_
_entity.id
_entity.type
_entity.pdbx_description
1 polymer ?
#
loop_
_entity_poly.entity_id
_entity_poly.type
_entity_poly.pdbx_seq_one_letter_code
_entity_poly.pdbx_strand_id
1 'polypeptide(L)'
;MSAFIRKSIAAPAGISPGSPTPKSPNVTIMFADDILSRPSRNDGGVLLEGNYVMKPGATMYQVYMTAKKQKPGFDGEGDVDELVLPHKFEGYYPGNDLDIKEFIQNTVGKDLIVMYGVCTGNDFEVYGTDCAPMRLKPSFAADDTKTGYTLMFEQTLGTGYLPATYRGSIVLAEPFAQADENLALLKANGTQFKLAPDAAGTALDVASFDHDHGTVLSLIGSGGADPFVLSQGAQTGVASVTVVLKDGTDWVAANNAVLDLKVFKAGATTYLIEQKRG
;
A
#
# COMPACT_ATOMS: atom_id res chain seq x y z
N MET A 1 -7.42 -6.15 -21.19
CA MET A 1 -8.57 -5.23 -21.22
C MET A 1 -9.55 -5.70 -20.17
N SER A 2 -9.55 -5.07 -18.99
CA SER A 2 -10.59 -5.35 -18.01
C SER A 2 -11.81 -4.51 -18.35
N ALA A 3 -12.94 -5.17 -18.65
CA ALA A 3 -14.16 -4.52 -19.07
C ALA A 3 -14.93 -4.06 -17.83
N PHE A 4 -14.97 -2.76 -17.57
CA PHE A 4 -15.81 -2.21 -16.51
C PHE A 4 -17.29 -2.46 -16.83
N ILE A 5 -17.99 -3.17 -15.94
CA ILE A 5 -19.42 -3.42 -16.06
C ILE A 5 -20.18 -2.34 -15.27
N ARG A 6 -20.98 -1.52 -15.96
CA ARG A 6 -21.88 -0.56 -15.30
C ARG A 6 -22.85 -1.32 -14.39
N LYS A 7 -22.89 -0.94 -13.10
CA LYS A 7 -23.73 -1.59 -12.08
C LYS A 7 -24.65 -0.56 -11.42
N SER A 8 -25.90 -0.95 -11.17
CA SER A 8 -26.82 -0.14 -10.37
C SER A 8 -26.32 -0.03 -8.92
N ILE A 9 -26.26 1.19 -8.39
CA ILE A 9 -25.84 1.47 -7.02
C ILE A 9 -27.10 1.72 -6.18
N ALA A 10 -27.32 0.88 -5.16
CA ALA A 10 -28.42 1.06 -4.22
C ALA A 10 -28.09 2.17 -3.22
N ALA A 11 -29.13 2.75 -2.59
CA ALA A 11 -28.92 3.69 -1.49
C ALA A 11 -28.09 3.02 -0.38
N PRO A 12 -27.11 3.74 0.21
CA PRO A 12 -26.31 3.20 1.30
C PRO A 12 -27.21 2.87 2.50
N ALA A 13 -27.04 1.67 3.06
CA ALA A 13 -27.78 1.22 4.22
C ALA A 13 -27.30 1.92 5.50
N GLY A 14 -28.19 2.15 6.47
CA GLY A 14 -27.86 2.71 7.78
C GLY A 14 -28.86 3.75 8.26
N ILE A 15 -28.71 4.17 9.53
CA ILE A 15 -29.60 5.17 10.16
C ILE A 15 -29.35 6.57 9.59
N SER A 16 -28.09 6.90 9.28
CA SER A 16 -27.68 8.17 8.66
C SER A 16 -26.42 7.94 7.82
N PRO A 17 -26.56 7.42 6.59
CA PRO A 17 -25.41 7.04 5.77
C PRO A 17 -24.57 8.25 5.29
N GLY A 18 -25.11 9.48 5.41
CA GLY A 18 -24.39 10.73 5.11
C GLY A 18 -23.64 11.34 6.30
N SER A 19 -23.61 10.67 7.46
CA SER A 19 -22.87 11.17 8.63
C SER A 19 -21.36 11.22 8.36
N PRO A 20 -20.62 12.20 8.91
CA PRO A 20 -19.18 12.30 8.71
C PRO A 20 -18.47 11.03 9.17
N THR A 21 -17.70 10.41 8.28
CA THR A 21 -16.86 9.26 8.63
C THR A 21 -15.68 9.72 9.49
N PRO A 22 -15.50 9.17 10.70
CA PRO A 22 -14.32 9.47 11.51
C PRO A 22 -13.04 9.01 10.81
N LYS A 23 -12.10 9.94 10.62
CA LYS A 23 -10.81 9.68 9.95
C LYS A 23 -9.73 9.36 10.97
N SER A 24 -8.75 8.55 10.55
CA SER A 24 -7.54 8.32 11.35
C SER A 24 -6.70 9.59 11.37
N PRO A 25 -6.19 10.03 12.54
CA PRO A 25 -5.30 11.19 12.60
C PRO A 25 -3.93 10.93 11.96
N ASN A 26 -3.50 9.67 11.82
CA ASN A 26 -2.20 9.33 11.24
C ASN A 26 -2.34 9.10 9.74
N VAL A 27 -1.92 10.09 8.96
CA VAL A 27 -1.90 10.04 7.49
C VAL A 27 -0.57 9.43 7.06
N THR A 28 -0.62 8.41 6.22
CA THR A 28 0.59 7.75 5.71
C THR A 28 1.05 8.41 4.41
N ILE A 29 2.33 8.71 4.31
CA ILE A 29 2.96 9.37 3.16
C ILE A 29 4.11 8.50 2.69
N MET A 30 4.18 8.30 1.38
CA MET A 30 5.26 7.57 0.71
C MET A 30 5.85 8.46 -0.37
N PHE A 31 7.18 8.51 -0.44
CA PHE A 31 7.85 9.15 -1.56
C PHE A 31 7.74 8.25 -2.78
N ALA A 32 7.31 8.82 -3.91
CA ALA A 32 7.07 8.05 -5.13
C ALA A 32 8.34 7.34 -5.63
N ASP A 33 9.50 7.99 -5.46
CA ASP A 33 10.82 7.46 -5.84
C ASP A 33 11.30 6.30 -4.95
N ASP A 34 10.78 6.19 -3.73
CA ASP A 34 11.20 5.19 -2.75
C ASP A 34 10.39 3.89 -2.83
N ILE A 35 9.40 3.84 -3.72
CA ILE A 35 8.57 2.65 -3.91
C ILE A 35 9.26 1.70 -4.90
N LEU A 36 9.46 0.46 -4.46
CA LEU A 36 10.00 -0.63 -5.29
C LEU A 36 8.90 -1.31 -6.11
N SER A 37 7.79 -1.66 -5.46
CA SER A 37 6.63 -2.28 -6.10
C SER A 37 5.34 -1.67 -5.57
N ARG A 38 4.40 -1.41 -6.49
CA ARG A 38 3.07 -0.84 -6.21
C ARG A 38 2.00 -1.91 -6.35
N PRO A 39 0.91 -1.91 -5.59
CA PRO A 39 -0.24 -2.77 -5.87
C PRO A 39 -0.93 -2.36 -7.18
N SER A 40 -1.71 -3.26 -7.77
CA SER A 40 -2.42 -3.02 -9.04
C SER A 40 -3.92 -2.86 -8.80
N ARG A 41 -4.61 -2.05 -9.63
CA ARG A 41 -6.06 -1.95 -9.57
C ARG A 41 -6.71 -3.25 -10.05
N ASN A 42 -7.75 -3.69 -9.35
CA ASN A 42 -8.58 -4.82 -9.75
C ASN A 42 -9.44 -4.49 -10.98
N ASP A 43 -10.24 -5.45 -11.43
CA ASP A 43 -11.16 -5.28 -12.57
C ASP A 43 -12.20 -4.16 -12.38
N GLY A 44 -12.54 -3.86 -11.12
CA GLY A 44 -13.40 -2.72 -10.76
C GLY A 44 -12.72 -1.36 -10.89
N GLY A 45 -11.41 -1.32 -11.13
CA GLY A 45 -10.64 -0.11 -11.39
C GLY A 45 -10.38 0.77 -10.18
N VAL A 46 -10.73 0.36 -8.96
CA VAL A 46 -10.59 1.18 -7.73
C VAL A 46 -9.86 0.46 -6.61
N LEU A 47 -10.11 -0.83 -6.39
CA LEU A 47 -9.45 -1.58 -5.31
C LEU A 47 -8.03 -1.97 -5.74
N LEU A 48 -7.05 -1.70 -4.88
CA LEU A 48 -5.66 -2.11 -5.05
C LEU A 48 -5.44 -3.50 -4.47
N GLU A 49 -4.93 -4.40 -5.30
CA GLU A 49 -4.53 -5.77 -4.97
C GLU A 49 -3.00 -5.87 -4.91
N GLY A 50 -2.49 -6.44 -3.82
CA GLY A 50 -1.06 -6.45 -3.47
C GLY A 50 -0.71 -5.48 -2.35
N ASN A 51 0.59 -5.34 -2.07
CA ASN A 51 1.12 -4.36 -1.11
C ASN A 51 2.01 -3.33 -1.81
N TYR A 52 2.22 -2.20 -1.14
CA TYR A 52 3.34 -1.31 -1.45
C TYR A 52 4.63 -1.87 -0.84
N VAL A 53 5.65 -2.12 -1.65
CA VAL A 53 6.98 -2.53 -1.21
C VAL A 53 7.93 -1.35 -1.40
N MET A 54 8.64 -0.97 -0.34
CA MET A 54 9.61 0.12 -0.37
C MET A 54 10.99 -0.38 -0.82
N LYS A 55 11.80 0.51 -1.38
CA LYS A 55 13.22 0.23 -1.67
C LYS A 55 13.99 0.02 -0.36
N PRO A 56 15.12 -0.72 -0.39
CA PRO A 56 15.94 -0.93 0.80
C PRO A 56 16.35 0.41 1.45
N GLY A 57 16.18 0.55 2.76
CA GLY A 57 16.48 1.78 3.49
C GLY A 57 15.34 2.81 3.50
N ALA A 58 14.21 2.53 2.85
CA ALA A 58 13.05 3.42 2.81
C ALA A 58 11.83 2.81 3.50
N THR A 59 11.04 3.65 4.18
CA THR A 59 9.83 3.26 4.89
C THR A 59 8.69 4.22 4.56
N MET A 60 7.46 3.83 4.90
CA MET A 60 6.34 4.77 4.87
C MET A 60 6.40 5.68 6.10
N TYR A 61 6.02 6.94 5.95
CA TYR A 61 6.01 7.92 7.03
C TYR A 61 4.58 8.16 7.51
N GLN A 62 4.36 8.26 8.82
CA GLN A 62 3.09 8.70 9.36
C GLN A 62 3.20 10.13 9.88
N VAL A 63 2.33 10.99 9.37
CA VAL A 63 2.24 12.38 9.80
C VAL A 63 0.89 12.60 10.46
N TYR A 64 0.93 13.12 11.69
CA TYR A 64 -0.28 13.49 12.39
C TYR A 64 -0.98 14.64 11.67
N MET A 65 -2.26 14.48 11.38
CA MET A 65 -3.12 15.53 10.85
C MET A 65 -4.47 15.46 11.57
N THR A 66 -4.93 16.60 12.07
CA THR A 66 -6.17 16.68 12.86
C THR A 66 -7.34 16.07 12.09
N ALA A 67 -7.87 14.93 12.55
CA ALA A 67 -8.86 14.13 11.81
C ALA A 67 -10.08 14.92 11.29
N LYS A 68 -10.62 15.83 12.10
CA LYS A 68 -11.77 16.68 11.71
C LYS A 68 -11.46 17.74 10.64
N LYS A 69 -10.18 18.07 10.46
CA LYS A 69 -9.71 19.06 9.48
C LYS A 69 -9.12 18.43 8.23
N GLN A 70 -9.12 17.09 8.13
CA GLN A 70 -8.72 16.41 6.91
C GLN A 70 -9.81 16.54 5.84
N LYS A 71 -9.46 17.05 4.66
CA LYS A 71 -10.36 17.18 3.51
C LYS A 71 -9.78 16.41 2.31
N PRO A 72 -10.06 15.10 2.23
CA PRO A 72 -9.84 14.35 0.99
C PRO A 72 -10.86 14.78 -0.05
N GLY A 73 -10.44 14.91 -1.30
CA GLY A 73 -11.32 15.29 -2.40
C GLY A 73 -10.71 15.08 -3.78
N PHE A 74 -11.58 15.10 -4.77
CA PHE A 74 -11.23 15.21 -6.18
C PHE A 74 -12.38 15.94 -6.85
N ASP A 75 -12.07 16.77 -7.84
CA ASP A 75 -13.06 17.47 -8.65
C ASP A 75 -12.79 17.11 -10.10
N GLY A 76 -13.81 16.68 -10.84
CA GLY A 76 -13.67 16.47 -12.29
C GLY A 76 -13.53 17.81 -12.99
N GLU A 77 -12.44 17.98 -13.74
CA GLU A 77 -12.12 19.19 -14.49
C GLU A 77 -11.92 18.83 -15.97
N GLY A 78 -12.25 19.73 -16.89
CA GLY A 78 -12.15 19.51 -18.34
C GLY A 78 -13.49 19.18 -19.03
N ASP A 79 -13.48 19.29 -20.35
CA ASP A 79 -14.64 18.95 -21.19
C ASP A 79 -14.78 17.44 -21.37
N VAL A 80 -15.85 16.99 -22.05
CA VAL A 80 -16.27 15.57 -22.14
C VAL A 80 -15.12 14.62 -22.55
N ASP A 81 -14.25 15.05 -23.46
CA ASP A 81 -13.13 14.24 -23.97
C ASP A 81 -11.78 14.52 -23.28
N GLU A 82 -11.72 15.53 -22.39
CA GLU A 82 -10.52 15.98 -21.68
C GLU A 82 -10.68 15.89 -20.15
N LEU A 83 -11.68 15.14 -19.69
CA LEU A 83 -12.00 15.01 -18.27
C LEU A 83 -10.82 14.41 -17.50
N VAL A 84 -10.30 15.20 -16.56
CA VAL A 84 -9.28 14.80 -15.60
C VAL A 84 -9.83 14.89 -14.17
N LEU A 85 -9.31 14.03 -13.29
CA LEU A 85 -9.66 13.98 -11.88
C LEU A 85 -8.40 14.30 -11.07
N PRO A 86 -8.09 15.59 -10.82
CA PRO A 86 -7.05 15.98 -9.88
C PRO A 86 -7.39 15.54 -8.45
N HIS A 87 -6.52 14.71 -7.88
CA HIS A 87 -6.58 14.32 -6.48
C HIS A 87 -6.10 15.47 -5.60
N LYS A 88 -6.84 15.74 -4.52
CA LYS A 88 -6.56 16.78 -3.52
C LYS A 88 -6.70 16.19 -2.11
N PHE A 89 -5.76 16.51 -1.23
CA PHE A 89 -5.83 16.15 0.17
C PHE A 89 -5.31 17.30 1.04
N GLU A 90 -6.17 17.87 1.88
CA GLU A 90 -5.78 18.89 2.86
C GLU A 90 -5.76 18.30 4.26
N GLY A 91 -4.71 18.57 5.04
CA GLY A 91 -4.63 18.24 6.45
C GLY A 91 -4.06 19.39 7.29
N TYR A 92 -4.29 19.32 8.61
CA TYR A 92 -3.84 20.35 9.55
C TYR A 92 -2.99 19.77 10.68
N TYR A 93 -1.76 20.28 10.81
CA TYR A 93 -0.84 19.97 11.90
C TYR A 93 -0.79 21.16 12.89
N PRO A 94 -1.14 20.97 14.18
CA PRO A 94 -1.08 22.03 15.18
C PRO A 94 0.35 22.28 15.67
N GLY A 95 0.68 23.52 16.04
CA GLY A 95 1.98 23.85 16.61
C GLY A 95 3.04 24.25 15.56
N ASN A 96 4.25 24.51 16.04
CA ASN A 96 5.33 25.09 15.24
C ASN A 96 6.71 24.49 15.57
N ASP A 97 6.71 23.18 15.79
CA ASP A 97 7.88 22.45 16.26
C ASP A 97 8.93 22.26 15.14
N LEU A 98 10.15 21.86 15.52
CA LEU A 98 11.24 21.65 14.56
C LEU A 98 10.92 20.49 13.61
N ASP A 99 10.42 19.37 14.13
CA ASP A 99 10.16 18.15 13.36
C ASP A 99 9.24 18.39 12.16
N ILE A 100 8.16 19.17 12.34
CA ILE A 100 7.23 19.47 11.25
C ILE A 100 7.87 20.41 10.20
N LYS A 101 8.75 21.32 10.62
CA LYS A 101 9.49 22.19 9.69
C LYS A 101 10.47 21.39 8.85
N GLU A 102 11.22 20.50 9.49
CA GLU A 102 12.18 19.63 8.80
C GLU A 102 11.45 18.66 7.88
N PHE A 103 10.34 18.08 8.32
CA PHE A 103 9.48 17.26 7.46
C PHE A 103 9.02 18.04 6.22
N ILE A 104 8.46 19.24 6.40
CA ILE A 104 8.00 20.07 5.28
C ILE A 104 9.18 20.40 4.34
N GLN A 105 10.31 20.86 4.89
CA GLN A 105 11.49 21.26 4.11
C GLN A 105 12.06 20.11 3.28
N ASN A 106 12.04 18.88 3.81
CA ASN A 106 12.51 17.69 3.12
C ASN A 106 11.49 17.13 2.11
N THR A 107 10.22 17.50 2.25
CA THR A 107 9.11 17.00 1.43
C THR A 107 8.76 17.92 0.26
N VAL A 108 9.00 19.24 0.39
CA VAL A 108 8.71 20.21 -0.67
C VAL A 108 9.52 19.88 -1.93
N GLY A 109 8.83 19.88 -3.08
CA GLY A 109 9.43 19.56 -4.38
C GLY A 109 9.60 18.07 -4.66
N LYS A 110 9.18 17.19 -3.74
CA LYS A 110 9.16 15.73 -3.95
C LYS A 110 7.78 15.25 -4.39
N ASP A 111 7.81 14.13 -5.11
CA ASP A 111 6.62 13.43 -5.58
C ASP A 111 6.18 12.39 -4.54
N LEU A 112 4.89 12.40 -4.20
CA LEU A 112 4.34 11.70 -3.05
C LEU A 112 3.09 10.89 -3.41
N ILE A 113 2.87 9.81 -2.66
CA ILE A 113 1.60 9.11 -2.56
C ILE A 113 1.09 9.29 -1.13
N VAL A 114 -0.16 9.70 -0.98
CA VAL A 114 -0.77 9.93 0.35
C VAL A 114 -1.88 8.92 0.56
N MET A 115 -1.90 8.33 1.75
CA MET A 115 -2.93 7.40 2.17
C MET A 115 -3.55 7.87 3.47
N TYR A 116 -4.87 7.97 3.51
CA TYR A 116 -5.58 8.22 4.75
C TYR A 116 -6.54 7.06 5.05
N GLY A 117 -6.62 6.70 6.33
CA GLY A 117 -7.52 5.65 6.80
C GLY A 117 -8.72 6.22 7.54
N VAL A 118 -9.70 5.35 7.77
CA VAL A 118 -10.79 5.62 8.72
C VAL A 118 -10.39 5.22 10.14
N CYS A 119 -11.09 5.74 11.15
CA CYS A 119 -10.77 5.44 12.56
C CYS A 119 -11.02 3.96 12.91
N THR A 120 -11.96 3.32 12.23
CA THR A 120 -12.32 1.91 12.44
C THR A 120 -12.31 1.19 11.10
N GLY A 121 -11.33 0.33 10.89
CA GLY A 121 -11.15 -0.43 9.66
C GLY A 121 -9.71 -0.39 9.16
N ASN A 122 -9.42 -1.24 8.18
CA ASN A 122 -8.10 -1.36 7.56
C ASN A 122 -8.14 -0.93 6.08
N ASP A 123 -9.19 -0.20 5.70
CA ASP A 123 -9.34 0.36 4.36
C ASP A 123 -8.72 1.77 4.37
N PHE A 124 -7.78 1.99 3.46
CA PHE A 124 -7.14 3.27 3.21
C PHE A 124 -7.58 3.78 1.85
N GLU A 125 -7.77 5.08 1.71
CA GLU A 125 -7.87 5.70 0.39
C GLU A 125 -6.51 6.25 -0.02
N VAL A 126 -6.12 5.96 -1.27
CA VAL A 126 -4.82 6.31 -1.84
C VAL A 126 -4.98 7.42 -2.87
N TYR A 127 -4.23 8.51 -2.64
CA TYR A 127 -4.19 9.71 -3.47
C TYR A 127 -2.81 9.82 -4.14
N GLY A 128 -2.80 10.24 -5.40
CA GLY A 128 -1.65 10.10 -6.28
C GLY A 128 -1.67 8.77 -7.05
N THR A 129 -1.07 8.80 -8.24
CA THR A 129 -0.82 7.62 -9.07
C THR A 129 0.65 7.60 -9.47
N ASP A 130 1.11 6.50 -10.07
CA ASP A 130 2.51 6.37 -10.48
C ASP A 130 2.94 7.46 -11.48
N CYS A 131 2.10 7.74 -12.48
CA CYS A 131 2.38 8.74 -13.51
C CYS A 131 1.94 10.16 -13.10
N ALA A 132 1.12 10.30 -12.07
CA ALA A 132 0.65 11.56 -11.54
C ALA A 132 0.69 11.55 -10.01
N PRO A 133 1.89 11.70 -9.41
CA PRO A 133 2.04 11.78 -7.96
C PRO A 133 1.52 13.13 -7.43
N MET A 134 1.40 13.23 -6.11
CA MET A 134 1.01 14.46 -5.43
C MET A 134 2.23 15.25 -4.98
N ARG A 135 2.07 16.57 -4.84
CA ARG A 135 3.09 17.46 -4.27
C ARG A 135 2.55 18.26 -3.10
N LEU A 136 3.39 18.45 -2.10
CA LEU A 136 3.07 19.25 -0.92
C LEU A 136 3.15 20.75 -1.22
N LYS A 137 2.07 21.46 -0.89
CA LYS A 137 1.92 22.91 -0.82
C LYS A 137 1.60 23.29 0.64
N PRO A 138 2.61 23.55 1.47
CA PRO A 138 2.41 23.88 2.87
C PRO A 138 2.01 25.36 3.01
N SER A 139 1.20 25.66 4.02
CA SER A 139 0.96 27.03 4.49
C SER A 139 0.98 27.07 6.01
N PHE A 140 1.42 28.19 6.57
CA PHE A 140 1.55 28.39 8.01
C PHE A 140 0.71 29.60 8.44
N ALA A 141 0.00 29.44 9.55
CA ALA A 141 -0.70 30.53 10.22
C ALA A 141 -0.37 30.50 11.71
N ALA A 142 -0.02 31.66 12.25
CA ALA A 142 0.14 31.92 13.67
C ALA A 142 -0.53 33.26 13.97
N ASP A 143 -1.76 33.18 14.46
CA ASP A 143 -2.60 34.32 14.81
C ASP A 143 -3.30 34.06 16.16
N ASP A 144 -4.19 34.96 16.56
CA ASP A 144 -4.97 34.86 17.80
C ASP A 144 -5.98 33.69 17.79
N THR A 145 -6.24 33.08 16.63
CA THR A 145 -7.17 31.96 16.47
C THR A 145 -6.48 30.59 16.42
N LYS A 146 -5.26 30.51 15.87
CA LYS A 146 -4.53 29.24 15.71
C LYS A 146 -3.04 29.45 15.43
N THR A 147 -2.26 28.45 15.84
CA THR A 147 -0.87 28.26 15.40
C THR A 147 -0.74 26.86 14.80
N GLY A 148 -0.38 26.77 13.52
CA GLY A 148 -0.15 25.48 12.87
C GLY A 148 0.02 25.56 11.36
N TYR A 149 0.26 24.40 10.78
CA TYR A 149 0.47 24.20 9.35
C TYR A 149 -0.77 23.60 8.70
N THR A 150 -1.17 24.15 7.55
CA THR A 150 -2.10 23.49 6.63
C THR A 150 -1.27 22.87 5.50
N LEU A 151 -1.32 21.55 5.40
CA LEU A 151 -0.58 20.75 4.44
C LEU A 151 -1.54 20.38 3.32
N MET A 152 -1.41 21.01 2.15
CA MET A 152 -2.20 20.66 0.97
C MET A 152 -1.37 19.79 0.05
N PHE A 153 -1.89 18.63 -0.32
CA PHE A 153 -1.28 17.74 -1.29
C PHE A 153 -2.16 17.71 -2.53
N GLU A 154 -1.58 18.08 -3.67
CA GLU A 154 -2.31 18.19 -4.92
C GLU A 154 -1.51 17.54 -6.04
N GLN A 155 -2.20 16.90 -6.97
CA GLN A 155 -1.58 16.46 -8.22
C GLN A 155 -1.25 17.66 -9.09
N THR A 156 -0.04 17.66 -9.67
CA THR A 156 0.33 18.66 -10.68
C THR A 156 -0.24 18.33 -12.06
N LEU A 157 -0.55 17.05 -12.30
CA LEU A 157 -1.18 16.56 -13.51
C LEU A 157 -2.40 15.73 -13.10
N GLY A 158 -3.58 16.05 -13.64
CA GLY A 158 -4.78 15.28 -13.36
C GLY A 158 -4.68 13.84 -13.90
N THR A 159 -5.48 12.93 -13.34
CA THR A 159 -5.52 11.53 -13.75
C THR A 159 -6.92 11.11 -14.20
N GLY A 160 -7.06 10.07 -15.02
CA GLY A 160 -8.36 9.51 -15.37
C GLY A 160 -8.94 8.57 -14.31
N TYR A 161 -8.21 8.34 -13.21
CA TYR A 161 -8.60 7.40 -12.17
C TYR A 161 -9.14 8.12 -10.94
N LEU A 162 -10.09 7.50 -10.25
CA LEU A 162 -10.49 7.92 -8.90
C LEU A 162 -9.41 7.53 -7.87
N PRO A 163 -9.38 8.19 -6.69
CA PRO A 163 -8.62 7.71 -5.53
C PRO A 163 -8.88 6.21 -5.30
N ALA A 164 -7.81 5.45 -5.08
CA ALA A 164 -7.89 4.00 -5.00
C ALA A 164 -8.21 3.57 -3.57
N THR A 165 -8.82 2.40 -3.38
CA THR A 165 -8.97 1.79 -2.05
C THR A 165 -7.85 0.77 -1.85
N TYR A 166 -7.11 0.87 -0.75
CA TYR A 166 -6.03 -0.03 -0.37
C TYR A 166 -6.39 -0.78 0.90
N ARG A 167 -6.12 -2.10 0.91
CA ARG A 167 -6.37 -3.00 2.05
C ARG A 167 -5.13 -3.76 2.49
N GLY A 168 -3.98 -3.44 1.91
CA GLY A 168 -2.72 -4.03 2.30
C GLY A 168 -2.19 -3.41 3.59
N SER A 169 -1.05 -3.90 4.04
CA SER A 169 -0.42 -3.44 5.28
C SER A 169 0.28 -2.10 5.11
N ILE A 170 0.31 -1.30 6.18
CA ILE A 170 1.18 -0.12 6.30
C ILE A 170 2.52 -0.57 6.86
N VAL A 171 3.60 -0.26 6.15
CA VAL A 171 4.95 -0.75 6.48
C VAL A 171 5.82 0.40 6.95
N LEU A 172 6.09 0.40 8.27
CA LEU A 172 6.85 1.44 8.97
C LEU A 172 8.26 0.97 9.37
N ALA A 173 8.61 -0.27 9.05
CA ALA A 173 9.90 -0.89 9.37
C ALA A 173 10.46 -1.59 8.13
N GLU A 174 11.77 -1.86 8.15
CA GLU A 174 12.43 -2.63 7.10
C GLU A 174 11.79 -4.03 6.95
N PRO A 175 11.75 -4.59 5.72
CA PRO A 175 11.33 -5.97 5.50
C PRO A 175 12.16 -6.94 6.34
N PHE A 176 11.51 -7.99 6.85
CA PHE A 176 12.19 -9.03 7.62
C PHE A 176 13.18 -9.79 6.73
N ALA A 177 14.44 -9.88 7.18
CA ALA A 177 15.48 -10.62 6.47
C ALA A 177 15.30 -12.13 6.70
N GLN A 178 14.80 -12.82 5.68
CA GLN A 178 14.69 -14.27 5.64
C GLN A 178 16.05 -14.86 5.23
N ALA A 179 16.67 -15.60 6.15
CA ALA A 179 18.07 -16.02 6.00
C ALA A 179 18.26 -17.25 5.11
N ASP A 180 17.26 -18.12 5.04
CA ASP A 180 17.33 -19.42 4.36
C ASP A 180 16.02 -19.74 3.62
N GLU A 181 15.98 -20.90 2.98
CA GLU A 181 14.84 -21.40 2.21
C GLU A 181 13.57 -21.65 3.04
N ASN A 182 13.68 -21.73 4.37
CA ASN A 182 12.61 -22.07 5.30
C ASN A 182 11.87 -20.80 5.77
N LEU A 183 10.95 -20.30 4.96
CA LEU A 183 10.13 -19.12 5.19
C LEU A 183 9.42 -19.16 6.55
N ALA A 184 9.80 -18.24 7.43
CA ALA A 184 9.15 -18.02 8.71
C ALA A 184 8.08 -16.92 8.59
N LEU A 185 6.93 -17.26 8.00
CA LEU A 185 5.82 -16.34 7.73
C LEU A 185 4.97 -16.08 8.98
N LEU A 186 5.60 -15.50 10.00
CA LEU A 186 5.01 -15.17 11.28
C LEU A 186 4.60 -13.69 11.34
N LYS A 187 3.48 -13.38 12.01
CA LYS A 187 3.02 -12.02 12.31
C LYS A 187 4.09 -11.19 12.99
N ALA A 188 4.89 -11.81 13.87
CA ALA A 188 6.01 -11.16 14.55
C ALA A 188 7.09 -10.63 13.57
N ASN A 189 7.20 -11.25 12.40
CA ASN A 189 8.14 -10.89 11.35
C ASN A 189 7.54 -9.88 10.35
N GLY A 190 6.32 -9.39 10.59
CA GLY A 190 5.66 -8.43 9.70
C GLY A 190 5.12 -9.08 8.43
N THR A 191 4.85 -8.28 7.40
CA THR A 191 4.22 -8.74 6.15
C THR A 191 5.10 -8.65 4.92
N GLN A 192 6.36 -8.24 5.07
CA GLN A 192 7.34 -8.16 3.98
C GLN A 192 8.58 -8.94 4.35
N PHE A 193 8.99 -9.85 3.48
CA PHE A 193 10.08 -10.79 3.71
C PHE A 193 11.09 -10.63 2.57
N LYS A 194 12.32 -10.23 2.92
CA LYS A 194 13.43 -10.13 1.99
C LYS A 194 14.29 -11.37 2.08
N LEU A 195 14.35 -12.13 1.00
CA LEU A 195 15.10 -13.38 0.91
C LEU A 195 16.60 -13.08 0.81
N ALA A 196 17.44 -13.93 1.39
CA ALA A 196 18.87 -13.94 1.12
C ALA A 196 19.16 -14.28 -0.35
N PRO A 197 20.33 -13.89 -0.90
CA PRO A 197 20.74 -14.36 -2.22
C PRO A 197 21.04 -15.86 -2.17
N ASP A 198 20.70 -16.57 -3.25
CA ASP A 198 21.00 -18.00 -3.41
C ASP A 198 21.94 -18.26 -4.60
N ALA A 199 22.72 -19.32 -4.50
CA ALA A 199 23.62 -19.78 -5.56
C ALA A 199 23.33 -21.21 -6.01
N ALA A 200 22.27 -21.85 -5.49
CA ALA A 200 21.98 -23.26 -5.72
C ALA A 200 20.59 -23.53 -6.33
N GLY A 201 19.76 -22.51 -6.57
CA GLY A 201 18.42 -22.68 -7.14
C GLY A 201 17.47 -23.42 -6.19
N THR A 202 17.64 -23.20 -4.89
CA THR A 202 16.97 -23.96 -3.84
C THR A 202 15.47 -23.67 -3.83
N ALA A 203 14.65 -24.69 -3.60
CA ALA A 203 13.21 -24.54 -3.48
C ALA A 203 12.84 -23.92 -2.12
N LEU A 204 11.94 -22.93 -2.12
CA LEU A 204 11.44 -22.29 -0.89
C LEU A 204 10.39 -23.15 -0.18
N ASP A 205 10.45 -23.14 1.15
CA ASP A 205 9.60 -23.91 2.06
C ASP A 205 8.97 -23.03 3.14
N VAL A 206 7.64 -23.02 3.33
CA VAL A 206 6.95 -22.37 4.45
C VAL A 206 7.07 -23.16 5.76
N ALA A 207 8.18 -23.01 6.46
CA ALA A 207 8.42 -23.73 7.71
C ALA A 207 7.49 -23.32 8.87
N SER A 208 6.99 -22.08 8.90
CA SER A 208 6.05 -21.62 9.93
C SER A 208 5.11 -20.53 9.45
N PHE A 209 3.88 -20.51 9.99
CA PHE A 209 2.82 -19.60 9.55
C PHE A 209 1.79 -19.32 10.65
N ASP A 210 1.43 -18.04 10.87
CA ASP A 210 0.36 -17.67 11.81
C ASP A 210 -0.52 -16.47 11.36
N HIS A 211 -0.30 -15.88 10.17
CA HIS A 211 -1.04 -14.71 9.68
C HIS A 211 -2.56 -14.91 9.56
N ASP A 212 -3.33 -13.81 9.57
CA ASP A 212 -4.79 -13.84 9.51
C ASP A 212 -5.32 -14.01 8.08
N HIS A 213 -6.57 -14.47 7.97
CA HIS A 213 -7.25 -14.56 6.68
C HIS A 213 -7.35 -13.17 6.04
N GLY A 214 -7.02 -13.07 4.75
CA GLY A 214 -7.09 -11.83 3.98
C GLY A 214 -5.82 -10.98 4.01
N THR A 215 -4.85 -11.28 4.89
CA THR A 215 -3.56 -10.59 4.91
C THR A 215 -2.81 -10.83 3.59
N VAL A 216 -2.16 -9.80 3.06
CA VAL A 216 -1.26 -9.90 1.91
C VAL A 216 0.18 -9.88 2.41
N LEU A 217 0.97 -10.88 2.04
CA LEU A 217 2.39 -11.04 2.34
C LEU A 217 3.20 -10.77 1.08
N SER A 218 4.31 -10.06 1.21
CA SER A 218 5.21 -9.76 0.08
C SER A 218 6.55 -10.46 0.26
N LEU A 219 6.92 -11.31 -0.69
CA LEU A 219 8.26 -11.89 -0.79
C LEU A 219 9.10 -11.03 -1.74
N ILE A 220 10.32 -10.71 -1.34
CA ILE A 220 11.25 -9.84 -2.08
C ILE A 220 12.52 -10.64 -2.35
N GLY A 221 12.83 -10.87 -3.62
CA GLY A 221 14.03 -11.58 -4.05
C GLY A 221 15.28 -10.71 -3.97
N SER A 222 16.39 -11.30 -3.51
CA SER A 222 17.72 -10.67 -3.57
C SER A 222 18.60 -11.20 -4.71
N GLY A 223 18.10 -12.16 -5.50
CA GLY A 223 18.84 -12.76 -6.61
C GLY A 223 19.92 -13.73 -6.16
N GLY A 224 21.08 -13.64 -6.82
CA GLY A 224 22.22 -14.55 -6.65
C GLY A 224 22.57 -15.27 -7.95
N ALA A 225 23.54 -16.19 -7.90
CA ALA A 225 23.99 -16.90 -9.10
C ALA A 225 22.92 -17.86 -9.63
N ASP A 226 22.14 -18.45 -8.72
CA ASP A 226 20.96 -19.26 -9.01
C ASP A 226 19.93 -19.01 -7.89
N PRO A 227 18.98 -18.06 -8.08
CA PRO A 227 18.10 -17.59 -7.02
C PRO A 227 17.10 -18.64 -6.55
N PHE A 228 16.58 -18.46 -5.33
CA PHE A 228 15.51 -19.30 -4.78
C PHE A 228 14.29 -19.40 -5.71
N VAL A 229 13.63 -20.55 -5.71
CA VAL A 229 12.43 -20.82 -6.53
C VAL A 229 11.26 -21.19 -5.62
N LEU A 230 10.12 -20.53 -5.81
CA LEU A 230 8.85 -20.93 -5.20
C LEU A 230 7.97 -21.58 -6.28
N SER A 231 7.62 -22.84 -6.07
CA SER A 231 6.81 -23.61 -7.03
C SER A 231 5.35 -23.74 -6.60
N GLN A 232 4.48 -24.00 -7.58
CA GLN A 232 3.07 -24.30 -7.34
C GLN A 232 2.91 -25.48 -6.37
N GLY A 233 2.04 -25.33 -5.37
CA GLY A 233 1.75 -26.41 -4.44
C GLY A 233 2.91 -26.76 -3.52
N ALA A 234 3.88 -25.85 -3.32
CA ALA A 234 4.90 -25.97 -2.28
C ALA A 234 4.22 -26.25 -0.92
N GLN A 235 4.29 -27.51 -0.49
CA GLN A 235 3.76 -28.07 0.75
C GLN A 235 4.95 -28.26 1.67
N THR A 236 5.04 -27.42 2.67
CA THR A 236 6.35 -27.07 3.19
C THR A 236 6.20 -26.93 4.69
N GLY A 237 6.88 -27.80 5.46
CA GLY A 237 6.92 -27.94 6.93
C GLY A 237 5.61 -28.11 7.73
N VAL A 238 4.57 -27.36 7.39
CA VAL A 238 3.25 -27.31 8.02
C VAL A 238 2.24 -27.85 7.01
N ALA A 239 1.77 -29.09 7.21
CA ALA A 239 0.88 -29.85 6.29
C ALA A 239 -0.47 -29.17 5.95
N SER A 240 -0.72 -27.97 6.48
CA SER A 240 -1.89 -27.15 6.21
C SER A 240 -1.64 -25.99 5.25
N VAL A 241 -0.41 -25.61 4.88
CA VAL A 241 -0.18 -24.43 4.02
C VAL A 241 0.09 -24.84 2.57
N THR A 242 -0.58 -24.19 1.62
CA THR A 242 -0.44 -24.48 0.18
C THR A 242 -0.28 -23.19 -0.60
N VAL A 243 0.77 -23.10 -1.41
CA VAL A 243 0.98 -21.96 -2.32
C VAL A 243 0.24 -22.18 -3.64
N VAL A 244 -0.49 -21.15 -4.07
CA VAL A 244 -1.22 -21.12 -5.35
C VAL A 244 -0.71 -19.93 -6.15
N LEU A 245 0.14 -20.23 -7.13
CA LEU A 245 0.69 -19.29 -8.09
C LEU A 245 -0.22 -19.17 -9.30
N LYS A 246 -0.21 -17.98 -9.91
CA LYS A 246 -1.00 -17.70 -11.10
C LYS A 246 -0.45 -18.51 -12.28
N ASP A 247 -1.37 -19.12 -13.03
CA ASP A 247 -1.07 -19.95 -14.21
C ASP A 247 -0.11 -21.13 -13.93
N GLY A 248 0.08 -21.51 -12.65
CA GLY A 248 0.96 -22.60 -12.23
C GLY A 248 2.44 -22.36 -12.54
N THR A 249 2.84 -21.11 -12.79
CA THR A 249 4.22 -20.77 -13.15
C THR A 249 5.04 -20.48 -11.91
N ASP A 250 6.17 -21.17 -11.77
CA ASP A 250 7.10 -20.96 -10.67
C ASP A 250 7.58 -19.51 -10.59
N TRP A 251 7.81 -19.02 -9.38
CA TRP A 251 8.37 -17.70 -9.13
C TRP A 251 9.84 -17.84 -8.76
N VAL A 252 10.69 -17.07 -9.44
CA VAL A 252 12.13 -17.02 -9.19
C VAL A 252 12.44 -15.74 -8.41
N ALA A 253 13.13 -15.87 -7.28
CA ALA A 253 13.51 -14.78 -6.38
C ALA A 253 14.67 -13.94 -6.94
N ALA A 254 14.57 -13.52 -8.20
CA ALA A 254 15.53 -12.63 -8.84
C ALA A 254 15.65 -11.30 -8.07
N ASN A 255 16.75 -10.58 -8.29
CA ASN A 255 17.01 -9.34 -7.57
C ASN A 255 15.87 -8.33 -7.77
N ASN A 256 15.28 -7.87 -6.67
CA ASN A 256 14.11 -6.98 -6.60
C ASN A 256 12.81 -7.56 -7.18
N ALA A 257 12.75 -8.85 -7.51
CA ALA A 257 11.49 -9.48 -7.86
C ALA A 257 10.56 -9.49 -6.64
N VAL A 258 9.28 -9.17 -6.83
CA VAL A 258 8.30 -9.13 -5.75
C VAL A 258 7.13 -10.06 -6.05
N LEU A 259 6.78 -10.88 -5.07
CA LEU A 259 5.58 -11.72 -5.12
C LEU A 259 4.66 -11.38 -3.95
N ASP A 260 3.43 -10.96 -4.26
CA ASP A 260 2.39 -10.72 -3.28
C ASP A 260 1.45 -11.94 -3.19
N LEU A 261 1.36 -12.52 -2.00
CA LEU A 261 0.55 -13.68 -1.66
C LEU A 261 -0.54 -13.30 -0.66
N LYS A 262 -1.80 -13.56 -0.99
CA LYS A 262 -2.93 -13.35 -0.08
C LYS A 262 -3.25 -14.62 0.68
N VAL A 263 -3.37 -14.49 1.99
CA VAL A 263 -3.75 -15.57 2.90
C VAL A 263 -5.24 -15.87 2.76
N PHE A 264 -5.57 -17.13 2.48
CA PHE A 264 -6.93 -17.64 2.45
C PHE A 264 -7.05 -18.89 3.34
N LYS A 265 -7.56 -18.71 4.55
CA LYS A 265 -7.86 -19.81 5.47
C LYS A 265 -9.15 -20.53 5.06
N ALA A 266 -9.05 -21.82 4.79
CA ALA A 266 -10.12 -22.74 4.41
C ALA A 266 -10.22 -23.90 5.41
N GLY A 267 -10.62 -23.60 6.65
CA GLY A 267 -10.66 -24.58 7.73
C GLY A 267 -9.27 -25.02 8.16
N ALA A 268 -8.95 -26.30 7.98
CA ALA A 268 -7.64 -26.87 8.35
C ALA A 268 -6.54 -26.54 7.34
N THR A 269 -6.87 -26.11 6.12
CA THR A 269 -5.90 -25.73 5.08
C THR A 269 -5.87 -24.21 4.92
N THR A 270 -4.68 -23.66 4.73
CA THR A 270 -4.43 -22.26 4.42
C THR A 270 -3.80 -22.18 3.05
N TYR A 271 -4.39 -21.39 2.16
CA TYR A 271 -3.85 -21.13 0.83
C TYR A 271 -3.14 -19.78 0.81
N LEU A 272 -1.98 -19.71 0.17
CA LEU A 272 -1.27 -18.48 -0.15
C LEU A 272 -1.45 -18.22 -1.64
N ILE A 273 -2.38 -17.33 -1.99
CA ILE A 273 -2.83 -17.12 -3.37
C ILE A 273 -2.11 -15.91 -3.95
N GLU A 274 -1.41 -16.08 -5.06
CA GLU A 274 -0.77 -14.99 -5.80
C GLU A 274 -1.80 -13.91 -6.16
N GLN A 275 -1.51 -12.67 -5.77
CA GLN A 275 -2.26 -11.47 -6.16
C GLN A 275 -1.52 -10.72 -7.25
N LYS A 276 -0.21 -10.60 -7.08
CA LYS A 276 0.65 -9.85 -7.99
C LYS A 276 2.05 -10.47 -8.02
N ARG A 277 2.65 -10.41 -9.20
CA ARG A 277 4.07 -10.63 -9.45
C ARG A 277 4.65 -9.40 -10.13
N GLY A 278 5.82 -8.95 -9.68
CA GLY A 278 6.55 -7.78 -10.16
C GLY A 278 8.01 -8.08 -10.38
#